data_AF-C3QX82-F1
#
_entry.id   AF-C3QX82-F1
#
_cell.length_a   1.000
_cell.length_b   1.000
_cell.length_c   1.000
_cell.angle_alpha   90.00
_cell.angle_beta   90.00
_cell.angle_gamma   90.00
#
_symmetry.space_group_name_H-M   'P 1'
#
loop_
_entity.id
_entity.type
_entity.pdbx_description
1 polymer ?
#
loop_
_entity_poly.entity_id
_entity_poly.type
_entity_poly.pdbx_seq_one_letter_code
_entity_poly.pdbx_strand_id
1 'polypeptide(L)'
;MDKKIMKLLGVCLFAVASVGVLTACSDNDAENPEGGKPGGEDVNPAPEVVEFVNSNLVYWGDKDGVGTDHFVLTLYTDMEVDATGNPIGPGKIMAFSLNVPPFASEATEFPLPEGTFDAALNGYTFDEWTFNLGYMNQIDLPTGKVDIPAGTFYGDVKSYSTSVDADLLSGGKMTVKRLSGGEYSISGTLVGDLSLKRYFTYTGKVITIDRHESKDETPNSTLTTDIALNGWTQARLQDKGDSYYLQDESCRVVELYLAEESISLVDTWPAGNGRVLKVEFFVEWATDVTQGIPAGTYTVVARDKESYGIPRELLKPGNLASGYPNGFTYPGGTWYEKLQNGAMKEYARIDGGTMTVARDGDKHTLTIDFIDCDKEHPNHVRTTYSQDAPITVFDYRPQ
;
A
#
# COMPACT_ATOMS: atom_id res chain seq x y z
N MET A 1 5.06 -34.94 -25.54
CA MET A 1 6.20 -34.03 -25.36
C MET A 1 5.64 -32.66 -25.10
N ASP A 2 5.46 -32.39 -23.81
CA ASP A 2 4.74 -31.27 -23.25
C ASP A 2 5.51 -29.96 -23.42
N LYS A 3 4.89 -28.97 -24.06
CA LYS A 3 5.32 -27.57 -23.96
C LYS A 3 4.51 -26.93 -22.85
N LYS A 4 5.19 -26.67 -21.74
CA LYS A 4 4.71 -26.00 -20.54
C LYS A 4 3.92 -24.74 -20.89
N ILE A 5 2.67 -24.73 -20.46
CA ILE A 5 1.83 -23.56 -20.24
C ILE A 5 2.58 -22.66 -19.24
N MET A 6 3.00 -21.47 -19.68
CA MET A 6 3.57 -20.45 -18.82
C MET A 6 2.44 -19.82 -18.01
N LYS A 7 2.45 -20.09 -16.71
CA LYS A 7 1.56 -19.55 -15.69
C LYS A 7 1.89 -18.08 -15.43
N LEU A 8 0.83 -17.30 -15.22
CA LEU A 8 0.70 -16.16 -14.28
C LEU A 8 1.82 -15.11 -14.32
N LEU A 9 1.59 -14.01 -15.04
CA LEU A 9 2.40 -12.79 -14.97
C LEU A 9 1.65 -11.74 -14.14
N GLY A 10 2.09 -11.59 -12.90
CA GLY A 10 1.72 -10.49 -12.03
C GLY A 10 2.47 -9.23 -12.44
N VAL A 11 1.72 -8.21 -12.84
CA VAL A 11 2.18 -6.83 -12.96
C VAL A 11 1.84 -6.13 -11.67
N CYS A 12 2.87 -5.78 -10.89
CA CYS A 12 2.76 -4.96 -9.70
C CYS A 12 2.98 -3.49 -10.06
N LEU A 13 2.25 -2.63 -9.36
CA LEU A 13 2.53 -1.20 -9.18
C LEU A 13 4.05 -0.95 -9.02
N PHE A 14 4.56 0.06 -9.71
CA PHE A 14 5.98 0.45 -9.79
C PHE A 14 6.61 0.65 -8.39
N ALA A 15 7.26 -0.37 -7.82
CA ALA A 15 7.97 -0.24 -6.55
C ALA A 15 9.40 0.29 -6.77
N VAL A 16 9.72 1.44 -6.18
CA VAL A 16 11.06 2.06 -6.20
C VAL A 16 11.92 1.50 -5.07
N ALA A 17 13.08 0.94 -5.40
CA ALA A 17 14.17 0.73 -4.45
C ALA A 17 15.28 1.74 -4.74
N SER A 18 15.31 2.86 -4.00
CA SER A 18 16.37 3.86 -4.07
C SER A 18 17.54 3.46 -3.17
N VAL A 19 18.62 2.94 -3.76
CA VAL A 19 19.90 2.79 -3.05
C VAL A 19 20.67 4.10 -3.20
N GLY A 20 20.55 4.98 -2.21
CA GLY A 20 21.31 6.23 -2.15
C GLY A 20 22.77 5.97 -1.76
N VAL A 21 23.71 6.24 -2.65
CA VAL A 21 25.12 6.45 -2.29
C VAL A 21 25.41 7.94 -2.45
N LEU A 22 25.41 8.66 -1.33
CA LEU A 22 25.88 10.04 -1.26
C LEU A 22 27.41 10.03 -1.36
N THR A 23 27.94 10.64 -2.43
CA THR A 23 29.28 11.24 -2.40
C THR A 23 29.11 12.71 -2.74
N ALA A 24 29.21 13.53 -1.71
CA ALA A 24 29.38 14.97 -1.82
C ALA A 24 30.87 15.28 -2.06
N CYS A 25 31.13 16.23 -2.95
CA CYS A 25 32.28 17.17 -3.03
C CYS A 25 32.24 17.79 -4.44
N SER A 26 32.39 19.09 -4.67
CA SER A 26 32.56 20.29 -3.85
C SER A 26 32.40 21.47 -4.80
N ASP A 27 31.83 22.57 -4.32
CA ASP A 27 31.80 23.86 -5.02
C ASP A 27 33.21 24.28 -5.46
N ASN A 28 33.31 24.79 -6.69
CA ASN A 28 34.38 25.70 -7.07
C ASN A 28 33.78 26.81 -7.94
N ASP A 29 33.52 27.92 -7.27
CA ASP A 29 33.37 29.24 -7.85
C ASP A 29 34.59 29.54 -8.75
N ALA A 30 34.33 29.84 -10.02
CA ALA A 30 35.30 30.48 -10.89
C ALA A 30 34.60 31.56 -11.71
N GLU A 31 35.23 32.73 -11.68
CA GLU A 31 34.73 34.05 -12.04
C GLU A 31 34.22 34.20 -13.48
N ASN A 32 33.15 34.97 -13.61
CA ASN A 32 32.56 35.43 -14.86
C ASN A 32 33.36 36.62 -15.43
N PRO A 33 33.79 36.61 -16.70
CA PRO A 33 34.09 37.84 -17.42
C PRO A 33 32.89 38.24 -18.28
N GLU A 34 32.34 39.42 -17.99
CA GLU A 34 31.38 40.11 -18.85
C GLU A 34 31.89 40.26 -20.28
N GLY A 35 31.03 40.04 -21.28
CA GLY A 35 31.21 40.64 -22.60
C GLY A 35 30.88 39.74 -23.79
N GLY A 36 29.60 39.67 -24.12
CA GLY A 36 29.15 39.23 -25.45
C GLY A 36 27.75 38.64 -25.38
N LYS A 37 26.73 39.41 -25.76
CA LYS A 37 25.42 38.85 -26.10
C LYS A 37 25.60 37.99 -27.36
N PRO A 38 25.40 36.66 -27.33
CA PRO A 38 24.97 35.97 -28.54
C PRO A 38 23.48 36.30 -28.69
N GLY A 39 23.05 36.68 -29.90
CA GLY A 39 21.62 36.72 -30.21
C GLY A 39 21.06 35.32 -30.04
N GLY A 40 20.41 35.07 -28.91
CA GLY A 40 19.57 33.89 -28.74
C GLY A 40 18.34 34.10 -29.59
N GLU A 41 18.18 33.32 -30.64
CA GLU A 41 16.87 33.10 -31.23
C GLU A 41 15.91 32.71 -30.09
N ASP A 42 14.73 33.34 -30.06
CA ASP A 42 13.60 32.83 -29.27
C ASP A 42 13.24 31.45 -29.84
N VAL A 43 13.98 30.41 -29.42
CA VAL A 43 13.63 29.02 -29.71
C VAL A 43 12.42 28.72 -28.86
N ASN A 44 11.25 29.01 -29.40
CA ASN A 44 9.99 28.54 -28.85
C ASN A 44 10.10 27.01 -28.78
N PRO A 45 10.11 26.38 -27.58
CA PRO A 45 10.40 24.97 -27.47
C PRO A 45 9.39 24.18 -28.31
N ALA A 46 9.89 23.42 -29.28
CA ALA A 46 9.05 22.53 -30.07
C ALA A 46 8.42 21.51 -29.10
N PRO A 47 7.08 21.36 -29.10
CA PRO A 47 6.44 20.40 -28.21
C PRO A 47 6.95 18.99 -28.45
N GLU A 48 7.23 18.25 -27.38
CA GLU A 48 7.66 16.86 -27.48
C GLU A 48 6.52 16.03 -28.09
N VAL A 49 6.84 15.25 -29.13
CA VAL A 49 5.96 14.24 -29.72
C VAL A 49 6.59 12.88 -29.46
N VAL A 50 5.93 12.05 -28.67
CA VAL A 50 6.40 10.71 -28.33
C VAL A 50 5.60 9.66 -29.10
N GLU A 51 6.30 8.79 -29.82
CA GLU A 51 5.72 7.59 -30.40
C GLU A 51 5.95 6.42 -29.45
N PHE A 52 4.86 5.89 -28.89
CA PHE A 52 4.87 4.66 -28.12
C PHE A 52 4.62 3.47 -29.04
N VAL A 53 5.33 2.37 -28.80
CA VAL A 53 5.27 1.16 -29.65
C VAL A 53 4.78 -0.06 -28.89
N ASN A 54 4.67 0.03 -27.56
CA ASN A 54 4.16 -1.03 -26.70
C ASN A 54 2.99 -0.52 -25.85
N SER A 55 2.10 -1.45 -25.46
CA SER A 55 0.97 -1.16 -24.58
C SER A 55 0.71 -2.28 -23.56
N ASN A 56 0.07 -1.91 -22.46
CA ASN A 56 -0.48 -2.80 -21.45
C ASN A 56 -1.82 -2.23 -20.98
N LEU A 57 -2.89 -3.03 -20.99
CA LEU A 57 -4.22 -2.59 -20.58
C LEU A 57 -4.75 -3.49 -19.47
N VAL A 58 -5.15 -2.90 -18.35
CA VAL A 58 -5.72 -3.61 -17.20
C VAL A 58 -7.13 -3.10 -16.96
N TYR A 59 -8.08 -4.01 -16.79
CA TYR A 59 -9.47 -3.73 -16.40
C TYR A 59 -9.69 -4.08 -14.93
N TRP A 60 -10.22 -3.14 -14.15
CA TRP A 60 -10.46 -3.29 -12.72
C TRP A 60 -11.96 -3.31 -12.35
N GLY A 61 -12.86 -3.03 -13.29
CA GLY A 61 -14.29 -2.83 -13.00
C GLY A 61 -14.54 -1.63 -12.08
N ASP A 62 -15.73 -1.56 -11.50
CA ASP A 62 -16.09 -0.58 -10.46
C ASP A 62 -15.60 -1.02 -9.07
N LYS A 63 -14.28 -1.04 -8.89
CA LYS A 63 -13.64 -1.50 -7.64
C LYS A 63 -14.05 -0.66 -6.43
N ASP A 64 -14.26 0.64 -6.63
CA ASP A 64 -14.52 1.60 -5.56
C ASP A 64 -16.01 1.93 -5.38
N GLY A 65 -16.90 1.31 -6.17
CA GLY A 65 -18.35 1.52 -6.09
C GLY A 65 -18.80 2.93 -6.51
N VAL A 66 -18.04 3.58 -7.39
CA VAL A 66 -18.26 4.96 -7.84
C VAL A 66 -19.18 5.04 -9.06
N GLY A 67 -19.64 3.90 -9.60
CA GLY A 67 -20.61 3.82 -10.67
C GLY A 67 -20.02 3.87 -12.08
N THR A 68 -18.70 3.85 -12.21
CA THR A 68 -18.00 3.72 -13.50
C THR A 68 -16.95 2.63 -13.41
N ASP A 69 -16.68 1.99 -14.55
CA ASP A 69 -15.64 0.99 -14.63
C ASP A 69 -14.27 1.64 -14.85
N HIS A 70 -13.24 0.97 -14.33
CA HIS A 70 -11.89 1.49 -14.36
C HIS A 70 -10.95 0.70 -15.26
N PHE A 71 -10.23 1.42 -16.11
CA PHE A 71 -9.10 0.88 -16.88
C PHE A 71 -7.80 1.61 -16.53
N VAL A 72 -6.69 0.87 -16.57
CA VAL A 72 -5.35 1.44 -16.62
C VAL A 72 -4.70 1.06 -17.95
N LEU A 73 -4.49 2.03 -18.83
CA LEU A 73 -3.71 1.87 -20.06
C LEU A 73 -2.31 2.42 -19.84
N THR A 74 -1.29 1.59 -20.03
CA THR A 74 0.11 1.99 -20.01
C THR A 74 0.70 1.87 -21.41
N LEU A 75 1.31 2.93 -21.91
CA LEU A 75 2.05 2.99 -23.17
C LEU A 75 3.53 3.21 -22.86
N TYR A 76 4.42 2.54 -23.57
CA TYR A 76 5.86 2.71 -23.37
C TYR A 76 6.64 2.55 -24.68
N THR A 77 7.82 3.16 -24.70
CA THR A 77 8.75 3.08 -25.85
C THR A 77 9.34 1.67 -25.96
N ASP A 78 10.20 1.45 -26.95
CA ASP A 78 10.90 0.17 -27.08
C ASP A 78 11.82 -0.04 -25.86
N MET A 79 11.41 -0.94 -24.97
CA MET A 79 12.04 -1.18 -23.67
C MET A 79 11.93 -2.68 -23.36
N GLU A 80 12.95 -3.20 -22.67
CA GLU A 80 12.85 -4.54 -22.08
C GLU A 80 11.79 -4.54 -20.97
N VAL A 81 11.17 -5.68 -20.75
CA VAL A 81 10.16 -5.88 -19.71
C VAL A 81 10.65 -6.96 -18.77
N ASP A 82 10.60 -6.70 -17.46
CA ASP A 82 11.05 -7.66 -16.46
C ASP A 82 10.08 -8.86 -16.32
N ALA A 83 10.46 -9.83 -15.48
CA ALA A 83 9.65 -11.03 -15.24
C ALA A 83 8.30 -10.74 -14.56
N THR A 84 8.11 -9.53 -14.04
CA THR A 84 6.86 -9.03 -13.45
C THR A 84 6.14 -8.06 -14.39
N GLY A 85 6.53 -7.96 -15.66
CA GLY A 85 5.82 -7.14 -16.64
C GLY A 85 6.12 -5.64 -16.55
N ASN A 86 7.14 -5.21 -15.82
CA ASN A 86 7.51 -3.80 -15.73
C ASN A 86 8.54 -3.40 -16.79
N PRO A 87 8.34 -2.28 -17.50
CA PRO A 87 9.33 -1.74 -18.42
C PRO A 87 10.63 -1.33 -17.69
N ILE A 88 11.78 -1.77 -18.20
CA ILE A 88 13.13 -1.43 -17.72
C ILE A 88 13.73 -0.36 -18.63
N GLY A 89 14.17 0.75 -18.06
CA GLY A 89 14.75 1.86 -18.80
C GLY A 89 16.14 1.59 -19.39
N PRO A 90 16.64 2.48 -20.26
CA PRO A 90 16.08 3.82 -20.52
C PRO A 90 14.88 3.80 -21.47
N GLY A 91 13.90 4.67 -21.22
CA GLY A 91 12.77 4.87 -22.11
C GLY A 91 11.71 5.79 -21.51
N LYS A 92 10.57 5.90 -22.18
CA LYS A 92 9.44 6.75 -21.76
C LYS A 92 8.21 5.90 -21.51
N ILE A 93 7.46 6.25 -20.49
CA ILE A 93 6.20 5.62 -20.13
C ILE A 93 5.11 6.65 -19.96
N MET A 94 3.89 6.26 -20.30
CA MET A 94 2.69 7.05 -20.09
C MET A 94 1.59 6.12 -19.58
N ALA A 95 1.00 6.46 -18.44
CA ALA A 95 -0.14 5.74 -17.88
C ALA A 95 -1.38 6.62 -17.94
N PHE A 96 -2.51 6.00 -18.27
CA PHE A 96 -3.83 6.59 -18.23
C PHE A 96 -4.70 5.78 -17.28
N SER A 97 -5.28 6.46 -16.31
CA SER A 97 -6.31 5.93 -15.43
C SER A 97 -7.64 6.41 -15.98
N LEU A 98 -8.46 5.52 -16.56
CA LEU A 98 -9.61 5.85 -17.38
C LEU A 98 -10.91 5.44 -16.70
N ASN A 99 -11.88 6.35 -16.69
CA ASN A 99 -13.25 6.09 -16.27
C ASN A 99 -14.08 5.81 -17.52
N VAL A 100 -14.68 4.63 -17.58
CA VAL A 100 -15.49 4.19 -18.73
C VAL A 100 -16.90 3.82 -18.29
N PRO A 101 -17.88 3.81 -19.21
CA PRO A 101 -19.20 3.27 -18.91
C PRO A 101 -19.10 1.83 -18.40
N PRO A 102 -19.89 1.45 -17.38
CA PRO A 102 -19.84 0.12 -16.81
C PRO A 102 -20.22 -0.96 -17.84
N PHE A 103 -19.47 -2.05 -17.83
CA PHE A 103 -19.80 -3.25 -18.59
C PHE A 103 -20.96 -3.99 -17.93
N ALA A 104 -21.70 -4.77 -18.73
CA ALA A 104 -22.73 -5.65 -18.21
C ALA A 104 -22.12 -6.70 -17.27
N SER A 105 -22.84 -7.12 -16.23
CA SER A 105 -22.30 -8.04 -15.21
C SER A 105 -21.95 -9.42 -15.76
N GLU A 106 -22.51 -9.81 -16.91
CA GLU A 106 -22.20 -11.05 -17.63
C GLU A 106 -21.06 -10.90 -18.67
N ALA A 107 -20.45 -9.72 -18.79
CA ALA A 107 -19.37 -9.49 -19.73
C ALA A 107 -18.16 -10.37 -19.40
N THR A 108 -17.57 -10.96 -20.44
CA THR A 108 -16.36 -11.81 -20.35
C THR A 108 -15.19 -11.25 -21.16
N GLU A 109 -15.43 -10.14 -21.87
CA GLU A 109 -14.45 -9.42 -22.66
C GLU A 109 -14.58 -7.93 -22.38
N PHE A 110 -13.45 -7.28 -22.10
CA PHE A 110 -13.39 -5.88 -21.67
C PHE A 110 -12.48 -5.05 -22.59
N PRO A 111 -12.88 -4.81 -23.85
CA PRO A 111 -12.04 -4.07 -24.78
C PRO A 111 -12.08 -2.56 -24.49
N LEU A 112 -10.94 -1.86 -24.61
CA LEU A 112 -10.87 -0.41 -24.40
C LEU A 112 -11.90 0.35 -25.26
N PRO A 113 -12.83 1.13 -24.68
CA PRO A 113 -13.85 1.84 -25.45
C PRO A 113 -13.26 2.86 -26.43
N GLU A 114 -13.88 2.95 -27.62
CA GLU A 114 -13.57 4.00 -28.60
C GLU A 114 -14.22 5.31 -28.17
N GLY A 115 -13.44 6.39 -28.18
CA GLY A 115 -13.93 7.68 -27.72
C GLY A 115 -12.83 8.70 -27.50
N THR A 116 -13.23 9.86 -26.99
CA THR A 116 -12.29 10.88 -26.50
C THR A 116 -12.45 11.00 -24.99
N PHE A 117 -11.33 10.92 -24.30
CA PHE A 117 -11.22 11.04 -22.87
C PHE A 117 -10.66 12.41 -22.52
N ASP A 118 -11.43 13.18 -21.76
CA ASP A 118 -11.02 14.47 -21.19
C ASP A 118 -10.44 14.27 -19.79
N ALA A 119 -9.65 15.23 -19.29
CA ALA A 119 -9.26 15.20 -17.89
C ALA A 119 -10.49 15.30 -16.97
N ALA A 120 -10.54 14.50 -15.91
CA ALA A 120 -11.54 14.65 -14.86
C ALA A 120 -11.48 16.05 -14.24
N LEU A 121 -12.62 16.53 -13.73
CA LEU A 121 -12.69 17.88 -13.14
C LEU A 121 -11.78 18.03 -11.91
N ASN A 122 -11.65 16.96 -11.11
CA ASN A 122 -10.82 16.87 -9.91
C ASN A 122 -10.61 15.39 -9.55
N GLY A 123 -9.79 15.13 -8.52
CA GLY A 123 -9.48 13.76 -8.06
C GLY A 123 -10.64 12.98 -7.40
N TYR A 124 -11.84 13.55 -7.33
CA TYR A 124 -13.04 12.90 -6.77
C TYR A 124 -14.20 12.84 -7.79
N THR A 125 -13.92 13.13 -9.06
CA THR A 125 -14.91 13.08 -10.14
C THR A 125 -14.56 11.93 -11.08
N PHE A 126 -15.47 10.98 -11.20
CA PHE A 126 -15.25 9.72 -11.93
C PHE A 126 -16.17 9.58 -13.15
N ASP A 127 -16.53 10.71 -13.77
CA ASP A 127 -17.44 10.75 -14.92
C ASP A 127 -16.94 9.86 -16.07
N GLU A 128 -17.85 9.18 -16.76
CA GLU A 128 -17.52 8.40 -17.95
C GLU A 128 -16.78 9.25 -18.99
N TRP A 129 -15.89 8.60 -19.76
CA TRP A 129 -15.10 9.27 -20.81
C TRP A 129 -14.15 10.33 -20.25
N THR A 130 -13.66 10.12 -19.04
CA THR A 130 -12.59 10.93 -18.45
C THR A 130 -11.37 10.10 -18.09
N PHE A 131 -10.23 10.76 -17.92
CA PHE A 131 -9.08 10.18 -17.24
C PHE A 131 -8.88 10.85 -15.88
N ASN A 132 -8.55 10.06 -14.87
CA ASN A 132 -8.24 10.51 -13.52
C ASN A 132 -6.92 11.28 -13.51
N LEU A 133 -6.86 12.33 -12.69
CA LEU A 133 -5.66 13.15 -12.54
C LEU A 133 -4.49 12.32 -11.99
N GLY A 134 -3.26 12.68 -12.36
CA GLY A 134 -2.05 12.13 -11.78
C GLY A 134 -1.89 12.53 -10.31
N TYR A 135 -1.44 11.60 -9.48
CA TYR A 135 -1.09 11.85 -8.09
C TYR A 135 0.03 10.90 -7.64
N MET A 136 0.73 11.26 -6.57
CA MET A 136 1.58 10.30 -5.86
C MET A 136 0.73 9.52 -4.88
N ASN A 137 0.71 8.20 -5.03
CA ASN A 137 0.12 7.29 -4.07
C ASN A 137 1.21 6.76 -3.15
N GLN A 138 0.92 6.67 -1.85
CA GLN A 138 1.81 6.03 -0.88
C GLN A 138 1.27 4.65 -0.56
N ILE A 139 2.00 3.60 -0.93
CA ILE A 139 1.67 2.24 -0.54
C ILE A 139 2.46 1.92 0.72
N ASP A 140 1.77 1.41 1.74
CA ASP A 140 2.43 0.79 2.89
C ASP A 140 2.73 -0.68 2.56
N LEU A 141 4.01 -1.05 2.52
CA LEU A 141 4.47 -2.41 2.27
C LEU A 141 5.18 -2.97 3.50
N PRO A 142 5.32 -4.30 3.63
CA PRO A 142 6.15 -4.92 4.66
C PRO A 142 7.59 -4.38 4.73
N THR A 143 8.10 -3.83 3.62
CA THR A 143 9.44 -3.23 3.52
C THR A 143 9.48 -1.73 3.84
N GLY A 144 8.35 -1.13 4.21
CA GLY A 144 8.17 0.29 4.44
C GLY A 144 7.32 0.95 3.36
N LYS A 145 6.99 2.21 3.60
CA LYS A 145 6.21 3.05 2.68
C LYS A 145 6.99 3.37 1.41
N VAL A 146 6.29 3.25 0.27
CA VAL A 146 6.82 3.62 -1.04
C VAL A 146 5.85 4.57 -1.72
N ASP A 147 6.37 5.71 -2.16
CA ASP A 147 5.62 6.65 -2.99
C ASP A 147 5.75 6.23 -4.45
N ILE A 148 4.62 6.10 -5.13
CA ILE A 148 4.53 5.67 -6.52
C ILE A 148 3.62 6.60 -7.31
N PRO A 149 3.90 6.87 -8.59
CA PRO A 149 2.96 7.62 -9.41
C PRO A 149 1.72 6.75 -9.69
N ALA A 150 0.54 7.35 -9.56
CA ALA A 150 -0.76 6.74 -9.82
C ALA A 150 -1.65 7.73 -10.58
N GLY A 151 -2.83 7.26 -11.01
CA GLY A 151 -3.69 8.03 -11.90
C GLY A 151 -3.10 8.12 -13.31
N THR A 152 -3.13 9.32 -13.91
CA THR A 152 -2.55 9.57 -15.23
C THR A 152 -1.21 10.28 -15.10
N PHE A 153 -0.14 9.72 -15.65
CA PHE A 153 1.20 10.30 -15.57
C PHE A 153 2.03 10.02 -16.83
N TYR A 154 3.08 10.81 -17.02
CA TYR A 154 4.14 10.55 -17.98
C TYR A 154 5.47 10.53 -17.24
N GLY A 155 6.43 9.71 -17.66
CA GLY A 155 7.76 9.81 -17.08
C GLY A 155 8.86 9.16 -17.88
N ASP A 156 10.08 9.56 -17.56
CA ASP A 156 11.29 8.92 -18.04
C ASP A 156 11.64 7.76 -17.09
N VAL A 157 11.87 6.58 -17.67
CA VAL A 157 12.31 5.40 -16.94
C VAL A 157 13.83 5.38 -16.96
N LYS A 158 14.45 5.36 -15.77
CA LYS A 158 15.91 5.43 -15.62
C LYS A 158 16.59 4.18 -16.17
N SER A 159 17.80 4.34 -16.72
CA SER A 159 18.57 3.22 -17.28
C SER A 159 18.76 2.07 -16.27
N TYR A 160 18.52 0.83 -16.71
CA TYR A 160 18.65 -0.39 -15.92
C TYR A 160 17.78 -0.40 -14.65
N SER A 161 16.65 0.31 -14.69
CA SER A 161 15.73 0.46 -13.56
C SER A 161 14.28 0.45 -14.05
N THR A 162 13.36 0.16 -13.13
CA THR A 162 11.90 0.36 -13.30
C THR A 162 11.43 1.68 -12.67
N SER A 163 12.35 2.47 -12.10
CA SER A 163 12.05 3.77 -11.49
C SER A 163 11.68 4.79 -12.55
N VAL A 164 10.52 5.42 -12.34
CA VAL A 164 9.98 6.47 -13.19
C VAL A 164 10.18 7.82 -12.51
N ASP A 165 10.72 8.79 -13.25
CA ASP A 165 10.63 10.21 -12.89
C ASP A 165 9.35 10.78 -13.51
N ALA A 166 8.29 10.86 -12.71
CA ALA A 166 6.93 11.09 -13.20
C ALA A 166 6.54 12.58 -13.16
N ASP A 167 6.05 13.08 -14.28
CA ASP A 167 5.20 14.26 -14.35
C ASP A 167 3.73 13.81 -14.23
N LEU A 168 3.08 14.28 -13.17
CA LEU A 168 1.68 13.96 -12.87
C LEU A 168 0.79 14.81 -13.79
N LEU A 169 -0.09 14.14 -14.52
CA LEU A 169 -0.85 14.78 -15.58
C LEU A 169 -2.23 15.20 -15.08
N SER A 170 -2.54 16.49 -15.23
CA SER A 170 -3.76 17.10 -14.70
C SER A 170 -4.66 17.71 -15.77
N GLY A 171 -4.25 17.68 -17.04
CA GLY A 171 -5.01 18.22 -18.15
C GLY A 171 -4.70 17.56 -19.49
N GLY A 172 -5.54 17.86 -20.46
CA GLY A 172 -5.39 17.37 -21.84
C GLY A 172 -6.50 16.44 -22.28
N LYS A 173 -6.25 15.73 -23.38
CA LYS A 173 -7.18 14.82 -24.05
C LYS A 173 -6.46 13.62 -24.61
N MET A 174 -7.12 12.46 -24.55
CA MET A 174 -6.74 11.26 -25.28
C MET A 174 -7.89 10.86 -26.21
N THR A 175 -7.58 10.44 -27.43
CA THR A 175 -8.53 9.84 -28.36
C THR A 175 -8.11 8.41 -28.64
N VAL A 176 -9.05 7.49 -28.50
CA VAL A 176 -8.94 6.07 -28.84
C VAL A 176 -9.78 5.83 -30.09
N LYS A 177 -9.21 5.17 -31.09
CA LYS A 177 -9.92 4.67 -32.28
C LYS A 177 -9.60 3.21 -32.51
N ARG A 178 -10.60 2.39 -32.79
CA ARG A 178 -10.41 1.00 -33.22
C ARG A 178 -10.19 0.96 -34.73
N LEU A 179 -9.16 0.25 -35.15
CA LEU A 179 -8.79 0.04 -36.53
C LEU A 179 -9.31 -1.32 -37.01
N SER A 180 -9.41 -1.48 -38.33
CA SER A 180 -9.71 -2.78 -38.94
C SER A 180 -8.65 -3.80 -38.54
N GLY A 181 -9.05 -4.99 -38.09
CA GLY A 181 -8.11 -6.05 -37.68
C GLY A 181 -7.84 -6.12 -36.17
N GLY A 182 -8.56 -5.33 -35.37
CA GLY A 182 -8.49 -5.37 -33.90
C GLY A 182 -7.34 -4.57 -33.30
N GLU A 183 -6.72 -3.71 -34.10
CA GLU A 183 -5.72 -2.74 -33.64
C GLU A 183 -6.38 -1.45 -33.16
N TYR A 184 -5.60 -0.61 -32.47
CA TYR A 184 -6.00 0.67 -31.93
C TYR A 184 -5.06 1.75 -32.44
N SER A 185 -5.61 2.93 -32.72
CA SER A 185 -4.87 4.19 -32.82
C SER A 185 -5.23 5.01 -31.59
N ILE A 186 -4.24 5.31 -30.77
CA ILE A 186 -4.39 6.09 -29.54
C ILE A 186 -3.48 7.31 -29.65
N SER A 187 -4.02 8.50 -29.43
CA SER A 187 -3.25 9.73 -29.59
C SER A 187 -3.84 10.84 -28.75
N GLY A 188 -3.06 11.87 -28.45
CA GLY A 188 -3.59 13.00 -27.71
C GLY A 188 -2.57 14.06 -27.37
N THR A 189 -2.99 14.92 -26.45
CA THR A 189 -2.14 15.95 -25.86
C THR A 189 -2.41 16.00 -24.38
N LEU A 190 -1.37 15.84 -23.56
CA LEU A 190 -1.48 15.93 -22.11
C LEU A 190 -0.65 17.07 -21.56
N VAL A 191 -1.07 17.57 -20.41
CA VAL A 191 -0.43 18.65 -19.68
C VAL A 191 -0.33 18.21 -18.22
N GLY A 192 0.88 18.22 -17.69
CA GLY A 192 1.15 17.95 -16.28
C GLY A 192 1.50 19.19 -15.49
N ASP A 193 2.00 18.97 -14.28
CA ASP A 193 2.35 20.01 -13.32
C ASP A 193 3.48 20.91 -13.83
N LEU A 194 4.33 20.38 -14.71
CA LEU A 194 5.37 21.16 -15.39
C LEU A 194 4.82 22.07 -16.51
N SER A 195 3.50 22.05 -16.78
CA SER A 195 2.83 22.81 -17.85
C SER A 195 3.38 22.54 -19.26
N LEU A 196 4.09 21.43 -19.43
CA LEU A 196 4.60 20.98 -20.72
C LEU A 196 3.51 20.23 -21.48
N LYS A 197 3.21 20.70 -22.70
CA LYS A 197 2.34 19.97 -23.63
C LYS A 197 3.10 18.80 -24.22
N ARG A 198 2.59 17.59 -23.97
CA ARG A 198 3.12 16.35 -24.55
C ARG A 198 2.15 15.82 -25.57
N TYR A 199 2.60 15.72 -26.80
CA TYR A 199 1.86 15.04 -27.85
C TYR A 199 2.31 13.58 -27.87
N PHE A 200 1.39 12.66 -28.06
CA PHE A 200 1.73 11.26 -28.12
C PHE A 200 0.88 10.51 -29.13
N THR A 201 1.44 9.40 -29.61
CA THR A 201 0.75 8.46 -30.48
C THR A 201 1.13 7.03 -30.13
N TYR A 202 0.21 6.11 -30.37
CA TYR A 202 0.39 4.67 -30.34
C TYR A 202 -0.48 4.05 -31.43
N THR A 203 0.07 3.11 -32.19
CA THR A 203 -0.71 2.27 -33.10
C THR A 203 -0.32 0.82 -32.89
N GLY A 204 -1.29 -0.04 -32.57
CA GLY A 204 -1.03 -1.46 -32.37
C GLY A 204 -2.15 -2.19 -31.68
N LYS A 205 -1.93 -3.47 -31.35
CA LYS A 205 -2.89 -4.29 -30.61
C LYS A 205 -2.94 -3.89 -29.14
N VAL A 206 -4.12 -3.94 -28.54
CA VAL A 206 -4.29 -3.74 -27.10
C VAL A 206 -5.01 -4.97 -26.56
N ILE A 207 -4.37 -5.67 -25.63
CA ILE A 207 -4.90 -6.89 -25.01
C ILE A 207 -5.23 -6.54 -23.56
N THR A 208 -6.48 -6.80 -23.17
CA THR A 208 -6.93 -6.54 -21.81
C THR A 208 -6.53 -7.67 -20.86
N ILE A 209 -5.93 -7.30 -19.74
CA ILE A 209 -5.76 -8.14 -18.56
C ILE A 209 -6.94 -7.87 -17.65
N ASP A 210 -7.77 -8.88 -17.43
CA ASP A 210 -8.90 -8.80 -16.53
C ASP A 210 -8.46 -8.97 -15.06
N ARG A 211 -8.79 -7.98 -14.22
CA ARG A 211 -8.50 -7.95 -12.78
C ARG A 211 -9.69 -7.51 -11.91
N HIS A 212 -10.90 -7.44 -12.44
CA HIS A 212 -12.05 -6.98 -11.64
C HIS A 212 -12.37 -7.89 -10.43
N GLU A 213 -12.00 -9.18 -10.49
CA GLU A 213 -12.12 -10.11 -9.34
C GLU A 213 -10.79 -10.36 -8.61
N SER A 214 -9.74 -9.58 -8.88
CA SER A 214 -8.41 -9.84 -8.28
C SER A 214 -8.39 -9.55 -6.77
N LYS A 215 -7.73 -10.43 -6.01
CA LYS A 215 -7.48 -10.27 -4.57
C LYS A 215 -6.28 -9.34 -4.33
N ASP A 216 -6.16 -8.82 -3.10
CA ASP A 216 -5.02 -7.99 -2.66
C ASP A 216 -3.66 -8.62 -3.01
N GLU A 217 -2.77 -7.81 -3.61
CA GLU A 217 -1.46 -8.29 -4.08
C GLU A 217 -0.50 -8.59 -2.93
N THR A 218 -0.62 -7.88 -1.80
CA THR A 218 0.18 -8.11 -0.59
C THR A 218 -0.69 -8.79 0.46
N PRO A 219 -0.41 -10.05 0.82
CA PRO A 219 -1.23 -10.74 1.81
C PRO A 219 -1.01 -10.12 3.20
N ASN A 220 -2.06 -10.17 4.03
CA ASN A 220 -2.03 -9.71 5.43
C ASN A 220 -1.50 -10.78 6.40
N SER A 221 -1.18 -11.98 5.90
CA SER A 221 -0.45 -13.02 6.61
C SER A 221 0.53 -13.71 5.67
N THR A 222 1.69 -14.06 6.19
CA THR A 222 2.71 -14.88 5.49
C THR A 222 2.82 -16.28 6.09
N LEU A 223 2.02 -16.57 7.12
CA LEU A 223 2.03 -17.87 7.76
C LEU A 223 1.47 -18.93 6.81
N THR A 224 2.10 -20.09 6.84
CA THR A 224 1.67 -21.29 6.10
C THR A 224 1.42 -22.47 7.03
N THR A 225 1.65 -22.28 8.33
CA THR A 225 1.43 -23.25 9.39
C THR A 225 1.28 -22.53 10.73
N ASP A 226 0.70 -23.23 11.71
CA ASP A 226 0.65 -22.80 13.10
C ASP A 226 2.05 -22.49 13.65
N ILE A 227 2.16 -21.40 14.41
CA ILE A 227 3.39 -21.04 15.12
C ILE A 227 3.17 -21.07 16.63
N ALA A 228 4.13 -21.68 17.33
CA ALA A 228 4.25 -21.61 18.78
C ALA A 228 5.42 -20.70 19.13
N LEU A 229 5.10 -19.54 19.68
CA LEU A 229 6.08 -18.52 20.04
C LEU A 229 6.52 -18.74 21.47
N ASN A 230 7.77 -19.16 21.63
CA ASN A 230 8.44 -19.31 22.92
C ASN A 230 9.59 -18.30 22.98
N GLY A 231 9.92 -17.86 24.20
CA GLY A 231 11.12 -17.05 24.45
C GLY A 231 10.93 -15.54 24.39
N TRP A 232 9.73 -15.03 24.66
CA TRP A 232 9.56 -13.60 24.95
C TRP A 232 10.37 -13.23 26.19
N THR A 233 11.21 -12.21 26.07
CA THR A 233 12.06 -11.74 27.17
C THR A 233 11.63 -10.37 27.69
N GLN A 234 10.75 -9.69 26.95
CA GLN A 234 10.30 -8.35 27.26
C GLN A 234 8.79 -8.23 27.09
N ALA A 235 8.17 -7.46 27.96
CA ALA A 235 6.80 -6.99 27.81
C ALA A 235 6.69 -5.49 28.15
N ARG A 236 5.82 -4.80 27.42
CA ARG A 236 5.51 -3.39 27.64
C ARG A 236 4.04 -3.11 27.37
N LEU A 237 3.41 -2.33 28.24
CA LEU A 237 2.10 -1.75 28.00
C LEU A 237 2.20 -0.31 27.51
N GLN A 238 1.23 0.11 26.72
CA GLN A 238 0.99 1.49 26.37
C GLN A 238 -0.48 1.82 26.65
N ASP A 239 -0.72 2.86 27.44
CA ASP A 239 -2.06 3.39 27.68
C ASP A 239 -2.45 4.29 26.49
N LYS A 240 -3.45 3.85 25.73
CA LYS A 240 -3.94 4.54 24.53
C LYS A 240 -5.18 5.38 24.82
N GLY A 241 -5.69 5.36 26.06
CA GLY A 241 -6.87 6.13 26.46
C GLY A 241 -8.10 5.82 25.61
N ASP A 242 -8.74 6.86 25.08
CA ASP A 242 -9.90 6.77 24.19
C ASP A 242 -9.49 6.84 22.71
N SER A 243 -8.64 5.92 22.25
CA SER A 243 -8.11 5.96 20.87
C SER A 243 -9.16 5.64 19.79
N TYR A 244 -10.32 5.10 20.18
CA TYR A 244 -11.47 4.89 19.29
C TYR A 244 -12.51 6.01 19.40
N TYR A 245 -12.23 7.06 20.17
CA TYR A 245 -13.03 8.28 20.28
C TYR A 245 -14.51 8.00 20.66
N LEU A 246 -14.71 7.15 21.65
CA LEU A 246 -16.03 6.77 22.16
C LEU A 246 -16.69 7.90 22.95
N GLN A 247 -15.88 8.74 23.61
CA GLN A 247 -16.26 9.93 24.39
C GLN A 247 -17.28 9.69 25.52
N ASP A 248 -17.45 8.45 25.95
CA ASP A 248 -18.45 8.06 26.95
C ASP A 248 -17.85 7.28 28.12
N GLU A 249 -16.51 7.18 28.18
CA GLU A 249 -15.78 6.47 29.23
C GLU A 249 -16.21 5.00 29.37
N SER A 250 -16.70 4.37 28.28
CA SER A 250 -17.16 2.97 28.30
C SER A 250 -16.03 1.95 28.34
N CYS A 251 -14.88 2.25 27.72
CA CYS A 251 -13.68 1.44 27.83
C CYS A 251 -12.41 2.29 27.59
N ARG A 252 -11.29 1.77 28.11
CA ARG A 252 -9.95 2.29 27.84
C ARG A 252 -9.19 1.30 26.97
N VAL A 253 -8.42 1.83 26.04
CA VAL A 253 -7.61 1.05 25.09
C VAL A 253 -6.21 0.88 25.66
N VAL A 254 -5.72 -0.36 25.65
CA VAL A 254 -4.37 -0.71 26.08
C VAL A 254 -3.70 -1.55 25.01
N GLU A 255 -2.43 -1.26 24.76
CA GLU A 255 -1.61 -1.99 23.80
C GLU A 255 -0.48 -2.71 24.53
N LEU A 256 -0.40 -4.03 24.36
CA LEU A 256 0.66 -4.88 24.88
C LEU A 256 1.62 -5.25 23.75
N TYR A 257 2.91 -5.12 24.02
CA TYR A 257 3.98 -5.70 23.22
C TYR A 257 4.64 -6.83 24.01
N LEU A 258 4.74 -8.01 23.40
CA LEU A 258 5.68 -9.06 23.80
C LEU A 258 6.78 -9.12 22.76
N ALA A 259 8.04 -9.12 23.20
CA ALA A 259 9.17 -9.05 22.27
C ALA A 259 10.37 -9.88 22.71
N GLU A 260 11.20 -10.24 21.73
CA GLU A 260 12.52 -10.81 21.96
C GLU A 260 13.53 -9.75 22.42
N GLU A 261 14.69 -10.18 22.95
CA GLU A 261 15.69 -9.29 23.55
C GLU A 261 16.28 -8.28 22.56
N SER A 262 16.42 -8.69 21.29
CA SER A 262 16.97 -7.87 20.21
C SER A 262 15.99 -6.85 19.63
N ILE A 263 14.78 -6.78 20.18
CA ILE A 263 13.80 -5.73 19.89
C ILE A 263 13.83 -4.69 21.01
N SER A 264 14.03 -3.44 20.62
CA SER A 264 13.88 -2.28 21.49
C SER A 264 12.41 -1.91 21.63
N LEU A 265 11.96 -1.72 22.87
CA LEU A 265 10.63 -1.21 23.23
C LEU A 265 10.69 0.18 23.89
N VAL A 266 11.77 0.94 23.68
CA VAL A 266 11.98 2.25 24.33
C VAL A 266 11.14 3.37 23.71
N ASP A 267 10.92 3.30 22.40
CA ASP A 267 10.13 4.27 21.63
C ASP A 267 8.72 3.76 21.38
N THR A 268 7.80 4.61 20.93
CA THR A 268 6.39 4.24 20.65
C THR A 268 6.28 2.95 19.83
N TRP A 269 7.13 2.79 18.81
CA TRP A 269 7.14 1.63 17.93
C TRP A 269 8.32 0.69 18.23
N PRO A 270 8.10 -0.63 18.24
CA PRO A 270 9.18 -1.61 18.34
C PRO A 270 10.19 -1.45 17.19
N ALA A 271 11.47 -1.56 17.50
CA ALA A 271 12.54 -1.46 16.52
C ALA A 271 13.64 -2.49 16.79
N GLY A 272 14.30 -2.99 15.74
CA GLY A 272 15.37 -3.97 15.84
C GLY A 272 15.11 -5.20 14.99
N ASN A 273 15.78 -6.30 15.35
CA ASN A 273 15.69 -7.56 14.63
C ASN A 273 15.15 -8.64 15.56
N GLY A 274 14.01 -9.26 15.24
CA GLY A 274 13.39 -10.24 16.13
C GLY A 274 11.88 -10.27 16.02
N ARG A 275 11.26 -11.10 16.85
CA ARG A 275 9.81 -11.30 16.90
C ARG A 275 9.16 -10.32 17.87
N VAL A 276 7.96 -9.87 17.50
CA VAL A 276 7.07 -9.03 18.28
C VAL A 276 5.65 -9.56 18.15
N LEU A 277 4.93 -9.64 19.27
CA LEU A 277 3.49 -9.80 19.29
C LEU A 277 2.89 -8.52 19.86
N LYS A 278 2.13 -7.81 19.02
CA LYS A 278 1.38 -6.61 19.37
C LYS A 278 -0.08 -6.99 19.61
N VAL A 279 -0.63 -6.57 20.74
CA VAL A 279 -1.97 -6.94 21.19
C VAL A 279 -2.71 -5.70 21.68
N GLU A 280 -3.79 -5.32 21.00
CA GLU A 280 -4.60 -4.15 21.39
C GLU A 280 -5.94 -4.62 21.96
N PHE A 281 -6.23 -4.24 23.20
CA PHE A 281 -7.40 -4.71 23.95
C PHE A 281 -8.08 -3.61 24.74
N PHE A 282 -9.32 -3.89 25.12
CA PHE A 282 -10.18 -2.98 25.84
C PHE A 282 -10.31 -3.42 27.30
N VAL A 283 -10.15 -2.48 28.21
CA VAL A 283 -10.32 -2.65 29.66
C VAL A 283 -11.33 -1.64 30.19
N GLU A 284 -11.82 -1.84 31.42
CA GLU A 284 -12.67 -0.87 32.10
C GLU A 284 -12.00 0.51 32.11
N TRP A 285 -12.75 1.59 31.88
CA TRP A 285 -12.19 2.94 31.80
C TRP A 285 -11.37 3.33 33.03
N ALA A 286 -11.84 2.93 34.21
CA ALA A 286 -11.20 3.18 35.50
C ALA A 286 -9.92 2.34 35.74
N THR A 287 -9.50 1.50 34.79
CA THR A 287 -8.31 0.67 34.94
C THR A 287 -7.04 1.52 35.05
N ASP A 288 -6.34 1.36 36.17
CA ASP A 288 -4.97 1.85 36.34
C ASP A 288 -4.00 0.93 35.59
N VAL A 289 -3.59 1.34 34.39
CA VAL A 289 -2.69 0.58 33.51
C VAL A 289 -1.30 0.39 34.13
N THR A 290 -0.90 1.26 35.07
CA THR A 290 0.39 1.12 35.78
C THR A 290 0.45 -0.13 36.66
N GLN A 291 -0.72 -0.68 37.01
CA GLN A 291 -0.85 -1.92 37.75
C GLN A 291 -0.79 -3.17 36.84
N GLY A 292 -0.65 -3.01 35.52
CA GLY A 292 -0.61 -4.13 34.57
C GLY A 292 -1.96 -4.47 33.97
N ILE A 293 -2.15 -5.73 33.57
CA ILE A 293 -3.32 -6.18 32.82
C ILE A 293 -4.34 -6.81 33.77
N PRO A 294 -5.63 -6.41 33.74
CA PRO A 294 -6.67 -7.07 34.51
C PRO A 294 -6.77 -8.57 34.20
N ALA A 295 -7.07 -9.38 35.21
CA ALA A 295 -7.32 -10.81 35.00
C ALA A 295 -8.62 -11.01 34.23
N GLY A 296 -8.63 -12.00 33.33
CA GLY A 296 -9.80 -12.32 32.52
C GLY A 296 -9.44 -12.95 31.20
N THR A 297 -10.47 -13.23 30.40
CA THR A 297 -10.32 -13.67 29.02
C THR A 297 -10.71 -12.54 28.10
N TYR A 298 -9.81 -12.22 27.19
CA TYR A 298 -9.99 -11.24 26.13
C TYR A 298 -10.20 -11.95 24.81
N THR A 299 -11.19 -11.53 24.02
CA THR A 299 -11.57 -12.17 22.75
C THR A 299 -11.42 -11.23 21.58
N VAL A 300 -10.77 -11.68 20.50
CA VAL A 300 -10.64 -10.90 19.26
C VAL A 300 -12.00 -10.68 18.62
N VAL A 301 -12.33 -9.43 18.34
CA VAL A 301 -13.58 -9.05 17.65
C VAL A 301 -13.32 -8.76 16.17
N ALA A 302 -14.27 -9.17 15.34
CA ALA A 302 -14.21 -8.95 13.91
C ALA A 302 -14.42 -7.46 13.56
N ARG A 303 -13.76 -7.02 12.49
CA ARG A 303 -14.04 -5.75 11.82
C ARG A 303 -15.23 -5.91 10.88
N ASP A 304 -15.93 -4.81 10.67
CA ASP A 304 -16.87 -4.67 9.57
C ASP A 304 -16.15 -4.83 8.22
N LYS A 305 -16.80 -5.47 7.25
CA LYS A 305 -16.16 -5.84 5.97
C LYS A 305 -16.00 -4.67 5.01
N GLU A 306 -16.89 -3.68 5.09
CA GLU A 306 -16.92 -2.55 4.16
C GLU A 306 -16.03 -1.41 4.66
N SER A 307 -16.18 -1.06 5.94
CA SER A 307 -15.46 0.06 6.56
C SER A 307 -14.11 -0.32 7.17
N TYR A 308 -13.87 -1.62 7.41
CA TYR A 308 -12.76 -2.13 8.23
C TYR A 308 -12.73 -1.59 9.67
N GLY A 309 -13.80 -0.91 10.12
CA GLY A 309 -13.98 -0.42 11.47
C GLY A 309 -14.36 -1.56 12.44
N ILE A 310 -14.19 -1.33 13.74
CA ILE A 310 -14.77 -2.22 14.77
C ILE A 310 -16.15 -1.67 15.14
N PRO A 311 -17.22 -2.48 15.04
CA PRO A 311 -18.56 -2.06 15.46
C PRO A 311 -18.57 -1.56 16.91
N ARG A 312 -19.29 -0.45 17.17
CA ARG A 312 -19.26 0.26 18.47
C ARG A 312 -19.60 -0.66 19.64
N GLU A 313 -20.57 -1.55 19.47
CA GLU A 313 -21.04 -2.51 20.48
C GLU A 313 -20.00 -3.57 20.88
N LEU A 314 -18.92 -3.67 20.11
CA LEU A 314 -17.78 -4.56 20.36
C LEU A 314 -16.60 -3.82 21.03
N LEU A 315 -16.60 -2.49 21.06
CA LEU A 315 -15.59 -1.67 21.76
C LEU A 315 -15.93 -1.60 23.26
N LYS A 316 -15.63 -2.70 23.98
CA LYS A 316 -15.95 -2.84 25.41
C LYS A 316 -14.95 -3.75 26.13
N PRO A 317 -14.85 -3.66 27.46
CA PRO A 317 -13.90 -4.44 28.24
C PRO A 317 -14.02 -5.95 27.99
N GLY A 318 -12.88 -6.64 27.92
CA GLY A 318 -12.83 -8.08 27.61
C GLY A 318 -12.80 -8.43 26.12
N ASN A 319 -12.77 -7.43 25.23
CA ASN A 319 -12.53 -7.62 23.81
C ASN A 319 -11.13 -7.16 23.38
N LEU A 320 -10.68 -7.65 22.24
CA LEU A 320 -9.43 -7.34 21.55
C LEU A 320 -9.73 -6.79 20.16
N ALA A 321 -9.04 -5.73 19.76
CA ALA A 321 -9.08 -5.24 18.40
C ALA A 321 -8.34 -6.22 17.46
N SER A 322 -9.05 -6.75 16.45
CA SER A 322 -8.39 -7.44 15.33
C SER A 322 -7.45 -6.48 14.59
N GLY A 323 -6.44 -7.02 13.92
CA GLY A 323 -5.48 -6.22 13.15
C GLY A 323 -6.17 -5.43 12.04
N TYR A 324 -5.82 -4.15 11.90
CA TYR A 324 -6.30 -3.30 10.80
C TYR A 324 -5.63 -3.71 9.50
N PRO A 325 -6.35 -3.97 8.40
CA PRO A 325 -5.76 -4.47 7.16
C PRO A 325 -4.78 -3.48 6.50
N ASN A 326 -3.81 -4.02 5.77
CA ASN A 326 -2.93 -3.27 4.85
C ASN A 326 -2.10 -2.14 5.51
N GLY A 327 -1.90 -2.20 6.83
CA GLY A 327 -0.99 -1.32 7.56
C GLY A 327 0.25 -2.09 8.03
N PHE A 328 1.42 -1.76 7.48
CA PHE A 328 2.66 -2.51 7.70
C PHE A 328 3.76 -1.68 8.38
N THR A 329 3.82 -0.37 8.13
CA THR A 329 4.80 0.49 8.82
C THR A 329 4.36 0.75 10.26
N TYR A 330 3.05 0.94 10.47
CA TYR A 330 2.45 1.23 11.77
C TYR A 330 1.16 0.42 11.95
N PRO A 331 1.25 -0.91 12.13
CA PRO A 331 0.08 -1.78 12.16
C PRO A 331 -0.85 -1.40 13.32
N GLY A 332 -2.12 -1.17 13.02
CA GLY A 332 -3.18 -0.95 14.01
C GLY A 332 -3.78 -2.27 14.49
N GLY A 333 -4.27 -2.33 15.74
CA GLY A 333 -4.86 -3.54 16.31
C GLY A 333 -3.82 -4.62 16.64
N THR A 334 -4.23 -5.89 16.55
CA THR A 334 -3.41 -7.05 16.98
C THR A 334 -2.69 -7.71 15.80
N TRP A 335 -1.36 -7.89 15.94
CA TRP A 335 -0.46 -8.41 14.90
C TRP A 335 0.68 -9.25 15.50
N TYR A 336 1.09 -10.29 14.76
CA TYR A 336 2.40 -10.93 14.92
C TYR A 336 3.36 -10.43 13.84
N GLU A 337 4.60 -10.16 14.22
CA GLU A 337 5.62 -9.61 13.34
C GLU A 337 7.00 -10.20 13.65
N LYS A 338 7.78 -10.43 12.61
CA LYS A 338 9.21 -10.69 12.67
C LYS A 338 9.93 -9.62 11.88
N LEU A 339 10.58 -8.73 12.62
CA LEU A 339 11.28 -7.57 12.11
C LEU A 339 12.72 -7.92 11.72
N GLN A 340 13.17 -7.40 10.59
CA GLN A 340 14.56 -7.43 10.16
C GLN A 340 14.90 -6.15 9.40
N ASN A 341 15.81 -5.36 9.96
CA ASN A 341 16.29 -4.08 9.42
C ASN A 341 15.13 -3.13 9.07
N GLY A 342 14.14 -3.02 9.95
CA GLY A 342 12.97 -2.14 9.76
C GLY A 342 11.89 -2.69 8.83
N ALA A 343 12.03 -3.91 8.32
CA ALA A 343 11.02 -4.56 7.48
C ALA A 343 10.38 -5.78 8.19
N MET A 344 9.09 -6.01 7.95
CA MET A 344 8.40 -7.25 8.30
C MET A 344 8.79 -8.35 7.31
N LYS A 345 9.35 -9.46 7.81
CA LYS A 345 9.76 -10.63 6.98
C LYS A 345 8.84 -11.81 7.10
N GLU A 346 8.19 -11.94 8.25
CA GLU A 346 7.18 -12.94 8.58
C GLU A 346 6.20 -12.21 9.49
N TYR A 347 4.92 -12.29 9.19
CA TYR A 347 3.89 -11.51 9.86
C TYR A 347 2.51 -12.14 9.69
N ALA A 348 1.61 -11.82 10.62
CA ALA A 348 0.22 -12.22 10.59
C ALA A 348 -0.68 -11.16 11.23
N ARG A 349 -1.62 -10.64 10.44
CA ARG A 349 -2.77 -9.90 10.96
C ARG A 349 -3.67 -10.86 11.71
N ILE A 350 -3.97 -10.56 12.97
CA ILE A 350 -4.83 -11.40 13.79
C ILE A 350 -6.30 -11.03 13.57
N ASP A 351 -7.12 -12.03 13.27
CA ASP A 351 -8.54 -11.86 12.96
C ASP A 351 -9.47 -12.66 13.90
N GLY A 352 -8.89 -13.48 14.79
CA GLY A 352 -9.62 -14.28 15.75
C GLY A 352 -8.77 -14.78 16.91
N GLY A 353 -9.41 -15.50 17.84
CA GLY A 353 -8.77 -16.15 18.99
C GLY A 353 -8.88 -15.37 20.29
N THR A 354 -8.10 -15.78 21.29
CA THR A 354 -8.21 -15.27 22.67
C THR A 354 -6.87 -15.08 23.37
N MET A 355 -6.87 -14.21 24.38
CA MET A 355 -5.81 -14.06 25.38
C MET A 355 -6.45 -14.23 26.76
N THR A 356 -5.96 -15.19 27.55
CA THR A 356 -6.34 -15.32 28.96
C THR A 356 -5.22 -14.78 29.85
N VAL A 357 -5.57 -13.90 30.77
CA VAL A 357 -4.65 -13.30 31.75
C VAL A 357 -4.98 -13.83 33.14
N ALA A 358 -4.02 -14.51 33.75
CA ALA A 358 -4.01 -14.80 35.17
C ALA A 358 -3.11 -13.79 35.88
N ARG A 359 -3.59 -13.25 37.00
CA ARG A 359 -2.88 -12.23 37.78
C ARG A 359 -2.83 -12.61 39.26
N ASP A 360 -1.64 -12.45 39.84
CA ASP A 360 -1.38 -12.62 41.27
C ASP A 360 -0.46 -11.49 41.75
N GLY A 361 -1.04 -10.40 42.25
CA GLY A 361 -0.31 -9.16 42.52
C GLY A 361 0.31 -8.58 41.24
N ASP A 362 1.63 -8.47 41.22
CA ASP A 362 2.42 -8.00 40.07
C ASP A 362 2.69 -9.10 39.04
N LYS A 363 2.49 -10.36 39.43
CA LYS A 363 2.71 -11.49 38.54
C LYS A 363 1.60 -11.58 37.51
N HIS A 364 2.00 -11.65 36.24
CA HIS A 364 1.11 -11.87 35.11
C HIS A 364 1.47 -13.16 34.40
N THR A 365 0.47 -13.95 34.03
CA THR A 365 0.61 -15.08 33.10
C THR A 365 -0.43 -14.96 32.01
N LEU A 366 0.03 -14.87 30.77
CA LEU A 366 -0.77 -14.70 29.58
C LEU A 366 -0.73 -16.01 28.79
N THR A 367 -1.89 -16.55 28.46
CA THR A 367 -2.05 -17.68 27.55
C THR A 367 -2.80 -17.20 26.32
N ILE A 368 -2.12 -17.21 25.17
CA ILE A 368 -2.61 -16.66 23.91
C ILE A 368 -2.77 -17.80 22.90
N ASP A 369 -3.92 -17.82 22.24
CA ASP A 369 -4.19 -18.61 21.05
C ASP A 369 -4.95 -17.75 20.05
N PHE A 370 -4.20 -17.11 19.14
CA PHE A 370 -4.74 -16.25 18.10
C PHE A 370 -4.82 -16.96 16.76
N ILE A 371 -5.69 -16.47 15.88
CA ILE A 371 -5.89 -16.99 14.53
C ILE A 371 -5.63 -15.84 13.54
N ASP A 372 -4.82 -16.11 12.53
CA ASP A 372 -4.52 -15.12 11.48
C ASP A 372 -5.73 -14.86 10.55
N CYS A 373 -5.55 -13.91 9.63
CA CYS A 373 -6.61 -13.48 8.73
C CYS A 373 -6.85 -14.40 7.53
N ASP A 374 -6.06 -15.47 7.35
CA ASP A 374 -6.27 -16.42 6.26
C ASP A 374 -7.57 -17.19 6.49
N LYS A 375 -8.55 -16.99 5.62
CA LYS A 375 -9.86 -17.65 5.71
C LYS A 375 -9.89 -19.03 5.05
N GLU A 376 -8.98 -19.28 4.12
CA GLU A 376 -8.88 -20.56 3.42
C GLU A 376 -8.08 -21.56 4.25
N HIS A 377 -6.99 -21.08 4.87
CA HIS A 377 -6.05 -21.87 5.65
C HIS A 377 -5.64 -21.14 6.94
N PRO A 378 -6.57 -20.98 7.91
CA PRO A 378 -6.30 -20.24 9.14
C PRO A 378 -5.16 -20.87 9.94
N ASN A 379 -4.18 -20.07 10.32
CA ASN A 379 -3.02 -20.48 11.12
C ASN A 379 -3.11 -19.89 12.53
N HIS A 380 -2.72 -20.69 13.51
CA HIS A 380 -2.69 -20.25 14.90
C HIS A 380 -1.35 -19.62 15.29
N VAL A 381 -1.41 -18.56 16.10
CA VAL A 381 -0.29 -17.93 16.80
C VAL A 381 -0.45 -18.16 18.30
N ARG A 382 0.32 -19.09 18.85
CA ARG A 382 0.18 -19.54 20.25
C ARG A 382 1.37 -19.16 21.10
N THR A 383 1.13 -18.72 22.34
CA THR A 383 2.20 -18.46 23.31
C THR A 383 1.70 -18.53 24.74
N THR A 384 2.63 -18.83 25.66
CA THR A 384 2.48 -18.52 27.08
C THR A 384 3.60 -17.57 27.50
N TYR A 385 3.24 -16.47 28.14
CA TYR A 385 4.16 -15.50 28.71
C TYR A 385 3.92 -15.37 30.21
N SER A 386 4.99 -15.35 31.01
CA SER A 386 4.89 -15.12 32.44
C SER A 386 5.97 -14.16 32.91
N GLN A 387 5.59 -13.22 33.76
CA GLN A 387 6.51 -12.29 34.41
C GLN A 387 6.07 -12.10 35.86
N ASP A 388 7.02 -12.17 36.80
CA ASP A 388 6.74 -12.00 38.23
C ASP A 388 6.81 -10.53 38.68
N ALA A 389 7.48 -9.67 37.92
CA ALA A 389 7.59 -8.24 38.16
C ALA A 389 6.52 -7.43 37.39
N PRO A 390 6.21 -6.19 37.80
CA PRO A 390 5.30 -5.32 37.05
C PRO A 390 5.71 -5.16 35.58
N ILE A 391 4.73 -5.17 34.68
CA ILE A 391 4.96 -4.87 33.26
C ILE A 391 5.22 -3.37 33.14
N THR A 392 6.27 -2.99 32.41
CA THR A 392 6.60 -1.57 32.22
C THR A 392 5.52 -0.89 31.38
N VAL A 393 5.11 0.32 31.79
CA VAL A 393 4.15 1.14 31.05
C VAL A 393 4.85 2.31 30.38
N PHE A 394 4.65 2.45 29.08
CA PHE A 394 5.08 3.58 28.29
C PHE A 394 4.05 4.70 28.40
N ASP A 395 4.42 5.81 29.03
CA ASP A 395 3.55 6.99 29.16
C ASP A 395 3.70 7.87 27.92
N TYR A 396 2.98 7.50 26.86
CA TYR A 396 2.74 8.36 25.70
C TYR A 396 1.25 8.51 25.52
N ARG A 397 0.74 9.70 25.85
CA ARG A 397 -0.62 10.12 25.57
C ARG A 397 -0.59 10.88 24.25
N PRO A 398 -1.12 10.34 23.14
CA PRO A 398 -1.40 11.16 21.96
C PRO A 398 -2.30 12.32 22.42
N GLN A 399 -1.92 13.55 22.08
CA GLN A 399 -2.74 14.74 22.36
C GLN A 399 -4.04 14.72 21.58
#